data_AF-A0AA51DBF4-F1
#
_entry.id   AF-A0AA51DBF4-F1
#
_cell.length_a   1.000
_cell.length_b   1.000
_cell.length_c   1.000
_cell.angle_alpha   90.00
_cell.angle_beta   90.00
_cell.angle_gamma   90.00
#
_symmetry.space_group_name_H-M   'P 1'
#
loop_
_entity.id
_entity.type
_entity.pdbx_description
1 polymer ?
#
loop_
_entity_poly.entity_id
_entity_poly.type
_entity_poly.pdbx_seq_one_letter_code
_entity_poly.pdbx_strand_id
1 'polypeptide(L)'
;MSVESELKNLILNKYKSLREFAIKIDMPYSTMDTILKRGVDKANINNIIKICKELNIDTESLGEGRIEHKQHERHVNTIAAHKNEIDVDWTEEELEDIENFKKYVLSKRKNRE
;
A
#
# COMPACT_ATOMS: atom_id res chain seq x y z
N MET A 1 -4.65 15.91 16.63
CA MET A 1 -3.82 14.72 16.87
C MET A 1 -2.52 14.92 16.12
N SER A 2 -1.39 14.50 16.69
CA SER A 2 -0.10 14.58 15.98
C SER A 2 0.11 13.34 15.11
N VAL A 3 0.87 13.49 14.03
CA VAL A 3 1.18 12.42 13.08
C VAL A 3 1.91 11.26 13.76
N GLU A 4 2.75 11.57 14.75
CA GLU A 4 3.47 10.59 15.55
C GLU A 4 2.54 9.72 16.40
N SER A 5 1.45 10.31 16.91
CA SER A 5 0.44 9.58 17.69
C SER A 5 -0.32 8.61 16.80
N GLU A 6 -0.64 9.02 15.59
CA GLU A 6 -1.31 8.19 14.59
C GLU A 6 -0.38 7.07 14.09
N LEU A 7 0.89 7.39 13.82
CA LEU A 7 1.92 6.42 13.45
C LEU A 7 2.12 5.37 14.55
N LYS A 8 2.17 5.81 15.82
CA LYS A 8 2.25 4.91 16.97
C LYS A 8 1.05 3.98 17.05
N ASN A 9 -0.16 4.51 16.88
CA ASN A 9 -1.37 3.69 16.87
C ASN A 9 -1.36 2.67 15.71
N LEU A 10 -0.90 3.08 14.53
CA LEU A 10 -0.82 2.21 13.36
C LEU A 10 0.18 1.07 13.58
N ILE A 11 1.31 1.36 14.21
CA ILE A 11 2.28 0.32 14.62
C ILE A 11 1.63 -0.64 15.62
N LEU A 12 0.96 -0.13 16.65
CA LEU A 12 0.31 -0.97 17.67
C LEU A 12 -0.87 -1.79 17.13
N ASN A 13 -1.48 -1.37 16.02
CA ASN A 13 -2.55 -2.11 15.37
C ASN A 13 -2.00 -3.32 14.57
N LYS A 14 -0.83 -3.15 13.92
CA LYS A 14 -0.17 -4.20 13.14
C LYS A 14 0.76 -5.10 13.97
N TYR A 15 1.33 -4.58 15.04
CA TYR A 15 2.36 -5.24 15.86
C TYR A 15 1.97 -5.23 17.33
N LYS A 16 2.38 -6.26 18.07
CA LYS A 16 2.06 -6.36 19.51
C LYS A 16 2.66 -5.23 20.34
N SER A 17 3.81 -4.68 19.91
CA SER A 17 4.46 -3.57 20.59
C SER A 17 5.37 -2.76 19.67
N LEU A 18 5.67 -1.52 20.07
CA LEU A 18 6.69 -0.69 19.42
C LEU A 18 8.08 -1.34 19.42
N ARG A 19 8.41 -2.15 20.43
CA ARG A 19 9.68 -2.88 20.51
C ARG A 19 9.78 -3.94 19.43
N GLU A 20 8.71 -4.71 19.24
CA GLU A 20 8.64 -5.76 18.22
C GLU A 20 8.78 -5.16 16.82
N PHE A 21 8.12 -4.03 16.57
CA PHE A 21 8.30 -3.27 15.33
C PHE A 21 9.73 -2.76 15.14
N ALA A 22 10.34 -2.20 16.18
CA ALA A 22 11.73 -1.71 16.11
C ALA A 22 12.72 -2.84 15.77
N ILE A 23 12.53 -4.03 16.36
CA ILE A 23 13.31 -5.23 16.02
C ILE A 23 13.07 -5.64 14.57
N LYS A 24 11.82 -5.60 14.10
CA LYS A 24 11.46 -5.98 12.72
C LYS A 24 12.14 -5.11 11.66
N ILE A 25 12.26 -3.82 11.90
CA ILE A 25 12.91 -2.86 10.98
C ILE A 25 14.42 -2.70 11.22
N ASP A 26 15.00 -3.53 12.10
CA ASP A 26 16.40 -3.46 12.52
C ASP A 26 16.78 -2.03 13.00
N MET A 27 16.05 -1.55 14.01
CA MET A 27 16.24 -0.24 14.63
C MET A 27 16.20 -0.35 16.16
N PRO A 28 17.09 0.35 16.89
CA PRO A 28 17.00 0.41 18.34
C PRO A 28 15.69 1.06 18.81
N TYR A 29 15.09 0.50 19.87
CA TYR A 29 13.89 1.06 20.48
C TYR A 29 14.07 2.52 20.93
N SER A 30 15.25 2.88 21.43
CA SER A 30 15.57 4.26 21.85
C SER A 30 15.51 5.24 20.67
N THR A 31 15.92 4.81 19.48
CA THR A 31 15.83 5.60 18.25
C THR A 31 14.36 5.78 17.85
N MET A 32 13.59 4.70 17.84
CA MET A 32 12.14 4.75 17.56
C MET A 32 11.40 5.69 18.53
N ASP A 33 11.66 5.54 19.83
CA ASP A 33 11.06 6.37 20.88
C ASP A 33 11.42 7.85 20.71
N THR A 34 12.67 8.15 20.34
CA THR A 34 13.12 9.52 20.06
C THR A 34 12.41 10.12 18.85
N ILE A 35 12.20 9.33 17.77
CA ILE A 35 11.49 9.77 16.56
C ILE A 35 10.04 10.12 16.90
N LEU A 36 9.35 9.25 17.65
CA LEU A 36 7.97 9.47 18.05
C LEU A 36 7.80 10.64 19.04
N LYS A 37 8.83 10.97 19.84
CA LYS A 37 8.79 12.08 20.80
C LYS A 37 9.21 13.43 20.22
N ARG A 38 10.25 13.45 19.37
CA ARG A 38 10.81 14.69 18.79
C ARG A 38 10.13 15.10 17.49
N GLY A 39 9.43 14.17 16.84
CA GLY A 39 8.75 14.36 15.57
C GLY A 39 9.47 13.66 14.42
N VAL A 40 8.68 13.19 13.44
CA VAL A 40 9.19 12.51 12.24
C VAL A 40 10.05 13.41 11.36
N ASP A 41 9.78 14.72 11.35
CA ASP A 41 10.51 15.75 10.58
C ASP A 41 11.97 15.92 11.04
N LYS A 42 12.24 15.69 12.33
CA LYS A 42 13.60 15.84 12.92
C LYS A 42 14.40 14.54 12.91
N ALA A 43 13.83 13.47 12.36
CA ALA A 43 14.46 12.16 12.32
C ALA A 43 15.42 12.02 11.12
N ASN A 44 16.31 11.04 11.20
CA ASN A 44 17.11 10.67 10.04
C ASN A 44 16.21 10.08 8.94
N ILE A 45 16.30 10.62 7.72
CA ILE A 45 15.51 10.18 6.57
C ILE A 45 15.62 8.67 6.29
N ASN A 46 16.79 8.06 6.51
CA ASN A 46 16.97 6.61 6.36
C ASN A 46 16.09 5.83 7.33
N ASN A 47 15.91 6.33 8.55
CA ASN A 47 15.05 5.72 9.55
C ASN A 47 13.57 5.89 9.18
N ILE A 48 13.19 7.05 8.67
CA ILE A 48 11.83 7.30 8.19
C ILE A 48 11.50 6.39 7.01
N ILE A 49 12.40 6.25 6.03
CA ILE A 49 12.22 5.35 4.89
C ILE A 49 12.02 3.89 5.37
N LYS A 50 12.81 3.43 6.34
CA LYS A 50 12.64 2.07 6.92
C LYS A 50 11.25 1.88 7.53
N ILE A 51 10.79 2.84 8.32
CA ILE A 51 9.49 2.82 8.98
C ILE A 51 8.36 2.81 7.94
N CYS A 52 8.41 3.75 7.00
CA CYS A 52 7.42 3.88 5.93
C CYS A 52 7.38 2.64 5.03
N LYS A 53 8.54 2.02 4.75
CA LYS A 53 8.62 0.80 3.93
C LYS A 53 7.93 -0.38 4.62
N GLU A 54 8.17 -0.59 5.91
CA GLU A 54 7.55 -1.68 6.67
C GLU A 54 6.04 -1.47 6.87
N LEU A 55 5.62 -0.22 7.04
CA LEU A 55 4.21 0.14 7.22
C LEU A 55 3.45 0.34 5.90
N ASN A 56 4.17 0.30 4.77
CA ASN A 56 3.68 0.62 3.44
C ASN A 56 2.98 1.99 3.37
N ILE A 57 3.64 3.00 3.93
CA ILE A 57 3.19 4.40 3.99
C ILE A 57 4.06 5.22 3.04
N ASP A 58 3.46 6.24 2.45
CA ASP A 58 4.16 7.18 1.61
C ASP A 58 5.02 8.15 2.45
N THR A 59 6.28 8.29 2.07
CA THR A 59 7.25 9.12 2.80
C THR A 59 7.02 10.61 2.60
N GLU A 60 6.53 11.01 1.42
CA GLU A 60 6.28 12.41 1.08
C GLU A 60 5.05 12.90 1.84
N SER A 61 3.96 12.13 1.80
CA SER A 61 2.77 12.42 2.61
C SER A 61 3.11 12.51 4.10
N LEU A 62 3.97 11.62 4.62
CA LEU A 62 4.37 11.64 6.03
C LEU A 62 5.15 12.92 6.38
N GLY A 63 6.00 13.42 5.47
CA GLY A 63 6.71 14.69 5.63
C GLY A 63 5.77 15.91 5.66
N GLU A 64 4.67 15.86 4.89
CA GLU A 64 3.61 16.86 4.93
C GLU A 64 2.65 16.70 6.13
N GLY A 65 2.89 15.68 6.96
CA GLY A 65 2.10 15.38 8.14
C GLY A 65 0.78 14.67 7.86
N ARG A 66 0.73 13.87 6.79
CA ARG A 66 -0.39 12.97 6.48
C ARG A 66 0.09 11.52 6.42
N ILE A 67 -0.69 10.60 6.98
CA ILE A 67 -0.41 9.18 6.83
C ILE A 67 -1.22 8.64 5.66
N GLU A 68 -0.57 8.50 4.51
CA GLU A 68 -1.17 7.89 3.32
C GLU A 68 -0.47 6.56 3.06
N HIS A 69 -1.24 5.49 2.87
CA HIS A 69 -0.66 4.24 2.41
C HIS A 69 -0.16 4.44 0.99
N LYS A 70 1.05 3.93 0.70
CA LYS A 70 1.43 3.72 -0.70
C LYS A 70 0.32 2.88 -1.27
N GLN A 71 -0.48 3.46 -2.16
CA GLN A 71 -1.42 2.70 -2.95
C GLN A 71 -0.53 1.59 -3.51
N HIS A 72 -0.75 0.33 -3.09
CA HIS A 72 -0.39 -0.76 -3.97
C HIS A 72 -0.87 -0.28 -5.33
N GLU A 73 0.00 -0.33 -6.35
CA GLU A 73 -0.52 -0.52 -7.70
C GLU A 73 -1.64 -1.53 -7.49
N ARG A 74 -2.89 -1.06 -7.57
CA ARG A 74 -3.99 -1.99 -7.71
C ARG A 74 -3.51 -2.70 -8.93
N HIS A 75 -3.04 -3.93 -8.76
CA HIS A 75 -2.98 -4.84 -9.86
C HIS A 75 -4.46 -5.00 -10.18
N VAL A 76 -4.96 -4.02 -10.95
CA VAL A 76 -6.14 -4.16 -11.74
C VAL A 76 -5.74 -5.37 -12.54
N ASN A 77 -6.27 -6.52 -12.14
CA ASN A 77 -6.35 -7.70 -12.98
C ASN A 77 -7.26 -7.30 -14.14
N THR A 78 -6.81 -6.35 -14.96
CA THR A 78 -7.37 -6.06 -16.25
C THR A 78 -6.84 -7.22 -17.08
N ILE A 79 -7.58 -8.32 -17.06
CA ILE A 79 -7.30 -9.52 -17.87
C ILE A 79 -7.11 -9.12 -19.35
N ALA A 80 -7.73 -8.01 -19.79
CA ALA A 80 -7.56 -7.44 -21.11
C ALA A 80 -6.31 -6.54 -21.31
N ALA A 81 -5.70 -5.99 -20.27
CA ALA A 81 -4.53 -5.10 -20.39
C ALA A 81 -3.20 -5.77 -20.01
N HIS A 82 -3.22 -6.88 -19.26
CA HIS A 82 -2.05 -7.75 -19.12
C HIS A 82 -1.97 -8.70 -20.31
N LYS A 83 -1.59 -8.12 -21.45
CA LYS A 83 -1.01 -8.82 -22.60
C LYS A 83 0.26 -9.50 -22.06
N ASN A 84 0.16 -10.78 -21.65
CA ASN A 84 1.31 -11.50 -21.08
C ASN A 84 2.45 -11.69 -22.11
N GLU A 85 2.18 -11.40 -23.39
CA GLU A 85 3.17 -11.19 -24.42
C GLU A 85 3.04 -9.75 -24.92
N ILE A 86 4.17 -9.03 -24.91
CA ILE A 86 4.28 -7.57 -25.06
C ILE A 86 3.80 -7.02 -26.42
N ASP A 87 3.35 -7.85 -27.38
CA ASP A 87 3.18 -7.38 -28.78
C ASP A 87 2.12 -8.11 -29.66
N VAL A 88 0.98 -8.56 -29.13
CA VAL A 88 -0.07 -9.26 -29.93
C VAL A 88 -1.36 -8.45 -30.13
N ASP A 89 -1.48 -7.59 -31.14
CA ASP A 89 -2.73 -6.84 -31.36
C ASP A 89 -3.96 -7.76 -31.42
N TRP A 90 -4.94 -7.51 -30.55
CA TRP A 90 -6.20 -8.23 -30.53
C TRP A 90 -6.98 -7.86 -31.79
N THR A 91 -7.51 -8.87 -32.46
CA THR A 91 -8.45 -8.69 -33.57
C THR A 91 -9.79 -8.15 -33.07
N GLU A 92 -10.57 -7.56 -33.97
CA GLU A 92 -11.92 -7.07 -33.65
C GLU A 92 -12.83 -8.20 -33.12
N GLU A 93 -12.68 -9.42 -33.65
CA GLU A 93 -13.42 -10.61 -33.22
C GLU A 93 -13.07 -11.02 -31.78
N GLU A 94 -11.77 -11.04 -31.43
CA GLU A 94 -11.32 -11.36 -30.08
C GLU A 94 -11.80 -10.32 -29.05
N LEU A 95 -11.84 -9.04 -29.43
CA LEU A 95 -12.38 -7.98 -28.58
C LEU A 95 -13.89 -8.14 -28.35
N GLU A 96 -14.63 -8.52 -29.38
CA GLU A 96 -16.07 -8.81 -29.29
C GLU A 96 -16.35 -10.00 -28.37
N ASP A 97 -15.55 -11.07 -28.47
CA ASP A 97 -15.64 -12.25 -27.59
C ASP A 97 -15.41 -11.89 -26.12
N ILE A 98 -14.41 -11.05 -25.85
CA ILE A 98 -14.13 -10.56 -24.49
C ILE A 98 -15.31 -9.74 -23.95
N GLU A 99 -15.93 -8.90 -24.78
CA GLU A 99 -17.09 -8.10 -24.38
C GLU A 99 -18.32 -8.98 -24.09
N ASN A 100 -18.57 -9.98 -24.94
CA ASN A 100 -19.65 -10.94 -24.75
C ASN A 100 -19.48 -11.76 -23.48
N PHE A 101 -18.25 -12.20 -23.19
CA PHE A 101 -17.94 -12.90 -21.94
C PHE A 101 -18.18 -12.03 -20.71
N LYS A 102 -17.80 -10.74 -20.77
CA LYS A 102 -18.09 -9.77 -19.70
C LYS A 102 -19.59 -9.62 -19.47
N LYS A 103 -20.40 -9.47 -20.53
CA LYS A 103 -21.87 -9.39 -20.44
C LYS A 103 -22.47 -10.65 -19.80
N TYR A 104 -21.97 -11.82 -20.16
CA TYR A 104 -22.39 -13.11 -19.60
C TYR A 104 -22.08 -13.26 -18.11
N VAL A 105 -20.88 -12.87 -17.67
CA VAL A 105 -20.51 -12.92 -16.24
C VAL A 105 -21.38 -11.96 -15.43
N LEU A 106 -21.69 -10.77 -15.96
CA LEU A 106 -22.58 -9.82 -15.30
C LEU A 106 -24.02 -10.33 -15.18
N SER A 107 -24.55 -10.99 -16.21
CA SER A 107 -25.91 -11.58 -16.16
C SER A 107 -26.01 -12.71 -15.14
N LYS A 108 -24.96 -13.54 -15.02
CA LYS A 108 -24.88 -14.58 -13.97
C LYS A 108 -24.91 -14.02 -12.55
N ARG A 109 -24.33 -12.84 -12.30
CA ARG A 109 -24.37 -12.22 -10.97
C ARG A 109 -25.76 -11.69 -10.64
N LYS A 110 -26.41 -11.01 -11.59
CA LYS A 110 -27.79 -10.52 -11.43
C LYS A 110 -28.81 -11.64 -11.22
N ASN A 111 -28.56 -12.84 -11.75
CA ASN A 111 -29.43 -14.00 -11.56
C ASN A 111 -29.15 -14.80 -10.27
N ARG A 112 -28.14 -14.40 -9.48
CA ARG A 112 -27.79 -15.02 -8.19
C ARG A 112 -28.25 -14.19 -6.98
N GLU A 113 -28.70 -12.96 -7.21
CA GLU A 113 -29.39 -12.09 -6.24
C GLU A 113 -30.91 -12.25 -6.39
#